data_AF-A0A2A5SP68-F1
#
_entry.id   AF-A0A2A5SP68-F1
#
_cell.length_a   1.000
_cell.length_b   1.000
_cell.length_c   1.000
_cell.angle_alpha   90.00
_cell.angle_beta   90.00
_cell.angle_gamma   90.00
#
_symmetry.space_group_name_H-M   'P 1'
#
loop_
_entity.id
_entity.type
_entity.pdbx_description
1 polymer ?
#
loop_
_entity_poly.entity_id
_entity_poly.type
_entity_poly.pdbx_seq_one_letter_code
_entity_poly.pdbx_strand_id
1 'polypeptide(L)'
;MIREKAASCHKNLSDYLRTISIKGAIYEVNFHEIDEFSKQLSQLQFEFNRIGNNINQVAKKVNLIDEVDQEDVEILQDEMSDIQKNYRILNKKILKEVRDLVRKLEE
;
A
#
# COMPACT_ATOMS: atom_id res chain seq x y z
N MET A 1 -2.56 38.26 1.78
CA MET A 1 -1.71 37.66 2.83
C MET A 1 -2.44 36.68 3.77
N ILE A 2 -3.32 37.08 4.72
CA ILE A 2 -3.95 36.10 5.66
C ILE A 2 -4.94 35.15 4.95
N ARG A 3 -5.73 35.66 3.99
CA ARG A 3 -6.64 34.81 3.20
C ARG A 3 -5.89 33.79 2.33
N GLU A 4 -4.72 34.14 1.80
CA GLU A 4 -3.86 33.22 1.06
C GLU A 4 -3.28 32.14 1.97
N LYS A 5 -2.86 32.49 3.19
CA LYS A 5 -2.43 31.51 4.21
C LYS A 5 -3.55 30.57 4.67
N ALA A 6 -4.79 31.06 4.70
CA ALA A 6 -5.95 30.21 4.96
C ALA A 6 -6.19 29.23 3.82
N ALA A 7 -6.12 29.71 2.57
CA ALA A 7 -6.27 28.90 1.38
C ALA A 7 -5.16 27.84 1.24
N SER A 8 -3.90 28.18 1.57
CA SER A 8 -2.77 27.26 1.49
C SER A 8 -2.82 26.11 2.50
N CYS A 9 -3.71 26.17 3.49
CA CYS A 9 -3.95 25.07 4.42
C CYS A 9 -5.36 24.50 4.26
N HIS A 10 -6.00 24.74 3.09
CA HIS A 10 -7.35 24.30 2.74
C HIS A 10 -8.42 24.66 3.77
N LYS A 11 -8.32 25.85 4.40
CA LYS A 11 -9.27 26.35 5.38
C LYS A 11 -9.91 27.67 4.93
N ASN A 12 -11.17 27.87 5.30
CA ASN A 12 -11.77 29.19 5.23
C ASN A 12 -11.15 30.10 6.31
N LEU A 13 -11.34 31.42 6.17
CA LEU A 13 -10.69 32.40 7.04
C LEU A 13 -11.06 32.23 8.52
N SER A 14 -12.32 31.89 8.83
CA SER A 14 -12.79 31.70 10.20
C SER A 14 -12.13 30.50 10.86
N ASP A 15 -12.09 29.36 10.16
CA ASP A 15 -11.46 28.13 10.63
C ASP A 15 -9.95 28.28 10.77
N TYR A 16 -9.31 28.98 9.84
CA TYR A 16 -7.88 29.29 9.91
C TYR A 16 -7.55 30.10 11.16
N LEU A 17 -8.27 31.21 11.40
CA LEU A 17 -8.04 32.08 12.55
C LEU A 17 -8.32 31.38 13.89
N ARG A 18 -9.39 30.58 13.96
CA ARG A 18 -9.66 29.76 15.16
C ARG A 18 -8.55 28.74 15.40
N THR A 19 -8.12 28.03 14.36
CA THR A 19 -7.11 26.97 14.49
C THR A 19 -5.76 27.55 14.91
N ILE A 20 -5.30 28.64 14.29
CA ILE A 20 -4.01 29.26 14.64
C ILE A 20 -4.03 29.87 16.05
N SER A 21 -5.16 30.45 16.47
CA SER A 21 -5.29 31.03 17.82
C SER A 21 -5.28 29.99 18.93
N ILE A 22 -5.78 28.78 18.64
CA ILE A 22 -5.79 27.67 19.61
C ILE A 22 -4.46 26.90 19.60
N LYS A 23 -3.93 26.61 18.40
CA LYS A 23 -2.78 25.69 18.23
C LYS A 23 -1.42 26.39 18.10
N GLY A 24 -1.40 27.71 17.89
CA GLY A 24 -0.18 28.51 17.69
C GLY A 24 0.49 28.33 16.32
N ALA A 25 0.38 27.15 15.70
CA ALA A 25 0.89 26.86 14.36
C ALA A 25 -0.01 25.86 13.62
N ILE A 26 0.07 25.89 12.28
CA ILE A 26 -0.58 24.91 11.39
C ILE A 26 0.50 24.33 10.49
N TYR A 27 0.68 23.01 10.56
CA TYR A 27 1.55 22.25 9.68
C TYR A 27 0.68 21.37 8.80
N GLU A 28 0.80 21.55 7.49
CA GLU A 28 0.21 20.65 6.52
C GLU A 28 1.24 19.58 6.15
N VAL A 29 0.87 18.31 6.35
CA VAL A 29 1.72 17.18 5.98
C VAL A 29 1.03 16.45 4.84
N ASN A 30 1.73 16.33 3.71
CA ASN A 30 1.25 15.57 2.56
C ASN A 30 1.51 14.08 2.79
N PHE A 31 0.44 13.30 2.97
CA PHE A 31 0.51 11.84 3.15
C PHE A 31 0.22 11.06 1.86
N HIS A 32 0.16 11.71 0.69
CA HIS A 32 -0.26 11.08 -0.56
C HIS A 32 0.63 9.89 -0.95
N GLU A 33 1.95 10.02 -0.82
CA GLU A 33 2.91 8.95 -1.13
C GLU A 33 2.71 7.74 -0.18
N ILE A 34 2.46 7.99 1.11
CA ILE A 34 2.20 6.94 2.11
C ILE A 34 0.86 6.24 1.84
N ASP A 35 -0.17 6.99 1.44
CA ASP A 35 -1.48 6.45 1.08
C ASP A 35 -1.41 5.56 -0.18
N GLU A 36 -0.68 5.99 -1.21
CA GLU A 36 -0.46 5.19 -2.42
C GLU A 36 0.30 3.90 -2.10
N PHE A 37 1.37 4.00 -1.31
CA PHE A 37 2.13 2.84 -0.86
C PHE A 37 1.28 1.86 -0.05
N SER A 38 0.46 2.37 0.88
CA SER A 38 -0.45 1.57 1.70
C SER A 38 -1.47 0.81 0.85
N LYS A 39 -1.99 1.43 -0.23
CA LYS A 39 -2.89 0.76 -1.18
C LYS A 39 -2.21 -0.40 -1.90
N GLN A 40 -0.99 -0.19 -2.38
CA GLN A 40 -0.21 -1.24 -3.07
C GLN A 40 0.09 -2.42 -2.12
N LEU A 41 0.43 -2.15 -0.85
CA LEU A 41 0.61 -3.19 0.16
C LEU A 41 -0.69 -3.95 0.47
N SER A 42 -1.82 -3.25 0.56
CA SER A 42 -3.12 -3.86 0.81
C SER A 42 -3.52 -4.82 -0.32
N GLN A 43 -3.24 -4.44 -1.57
CA GLN A 43 -3.47 -5.29 -2.73
C GLN A 43 -2.59 -6.55 -2.69
N LEU A 44 -1.33 -6.41 -2.31
CA LEU A 44 -0.43 -7.57 -2.16
C LEU A 44 -0.92 -8.53 -1.06
N GLN A 45 -1.34 -8.00 0.10
CA GLN A 45 -1.92 -8.81 1.17
C GLN A 45 -3.18 -9.56 0.72
N PHE A 46 -4.03 -8.90 -0.08
CA PHE A 46 -5.23 -9.53 -0.64
C PHE A 46 -4.87 -10.75 -1.51
N GLU A 47 -3.90 -10.62 -2.43
CA GLU A 47 -3.45 -11.76 -3.26
C GLU A 47 -2.84 -12.89 -2.42
N PHE A 48 -2.06 -12.56 -1.38
CA PHE A 48 -1.53 -13.58 -0.45
C PHE A 48 -2.64 -14.36 0.27
N ASN A 49 -3.67 -13.65 0.74
CA ASN A 49 -4.81 -14.30 1.40
C ASN A 49 -5.57 -15.23 0.45
N ARG A 50 -5.70 -14.84 -0.82
CA ARG A 50 -6.35 -15.65 -1.84
C ARG A 50 -5.60 -16.96 -2.09
N ILE A 51 -4.27 -16.90 -2.23
CA ILE A 51 -3.44 -18.10 -2.37
C ILE A 51 -3.47 -18.96 -1.12
N GLY A 52 -3.39 -18.36 0.06
CA GLY A 52 -3.50 -19.10 1.32
C GLY A 52 -4.80 -19.90 1.40
N ASN A 53 -5.92 -19.31 0.94
CA ASN A 53 -7.21 -20.01 0.87
C ASN A 53 -7.20 -21.15 -0.16
N ASN A 54 -6.57 -20.98 -1.31
CA ASN A 54 -6.48 -22.02 -2.33
C ASN A 54 -5.58 -23.18 -1.89
N ILE A 55 -4.42 -22.90 -1.29
CA ILE A 55 -3.55 -23.92 -0.67
C ILE A 55 -4.34 -24.71 0.37
N ASN A 56 -5.13 -24.03 1.21
CA ASN A 56 -5.93 -24.68 2.23
C ASN A 56 -7.03 -25.58 1.64
N GLN A 57 -7.59 -25.23 0.46
CA GLN A 57 -8.55 -26.08 -0.24
C GLN A 57 -7.87 -27.34 -0.78
N VAL A 58 -6.70 -27.21 -1.41
CA VAL A 58 -5.90 -28.36 -1.88
C VAL A 58 -5.54 -29.26 -0.71
N ALA A 59 -5.03 -28.70 0.39
CA ALA A 59 -4.70 -29.49 1.59
C ALA A 59 -5.91 -30.25 2.16
N LYS A 60 -7.09 -29.64 2.19
CA LYS A 60 -8.33 -30.32 2.60
C LYS A 60 -8.72 -31.45 1.64
N LYS A 61 -8.58 -31.24 0.33
CA LYS A 61 -8.87 -32.26 -0.69
C LYS A 61 -7.93 -33.46 -0.52
N VAL A 62 -6.63 -33.22 -0.41
CA VAL A 62 -5.63 -34.27 -0.12
C VAL A 62 -5.97 -35.03 1.16
N ASN A 63 -6.29 -34.33 2.24
CA ASN A 63 -6.65 -34.99 3.50
C ASN A 63 -7.93 -35.84 3.42
N LEU A 64 -8.79 -35.62 2.42
CA LEU A 64 -10.06 -36.35 2.25
C LEU A 64 -9.93 -37.57 1.34
N ILE A 65 -9.17 -37.46 0.24
CA ILE A 65 -9.10 -38.50 -0.80
C ILE A 65 -7.68 -39.06 -1.03
N ASP A 66 -6.67 -38.54 -0.32
CA ASP A 66 -5.23 -38.90 -0.41
C ASP A 66 -4.65 -38.79 -1.84
N GLU A 67 -5.30 -37.97 -2.67
CA GLU A 67 -4.91 -37.70 -4.06
C GLU A 67 -4.85 -36.18 -4.31
N VAL A 68 -3.94 -35.78 -5.19
CA VAL A 68 -3.77 -34.40 -5.67
C VAL A 68 -4.01 -34.38 -7.17
N ASP A 69 -4.96 -33.59 -7.64
CA ASP A 69 -5.09 -33.34 -9.08
C ASP A 69 -3.95 -32.46 -9.58
N GLN A 70 -3.36 -32.82 -10.71
CA GLN A 70 -2.27 -32.03 -11.30
C GLN A 70 -2.73 -30.60 -11.64
N GLU A 71 -3.99 -30.42 -12.04
CA GLU A 71 -4.59 -29.11 -12.30
C GLU A 71 -4.57 -28.21 -11.05
N ASP A 72 -4.86 -28.75 -9.86
CA ASP A 72 -4.80 -27.99 -8.61
C ASP A 72 -3.38 -27.50 -8.30
N VAL A 73 -2.36 -28.30 -8.64
CA VAL A 73 -0.94 -27.92 -8.48
C VAL A 73 -0.54 -26.84 -9.49
N GLU A 74 -0.96 -26.97 -10.74
CA GLU A 74 -0.68 -25.99 -11.80
C GLU A 74 -1.30 -24.63 -11.47
N ILE A 75 -2.54 -24.60 -10.97
CA ILE A 75 -3.19 -23.37 -10.50
C ILE A 75 -2.38 -22.71 -9.38
N LEU A 76 -1.94 -23.48 -8.37
CA LEU A 76 -1.13 -22.93 -7.28
C LEU A 76 0.23 -22.38 -7.77
N GLN A 77 0.83 -23.02 -8.77
CA GLN A 77 2.09 -22.55 -9.36
C GLN A 77 1.91 -21.24 -10.12
N ASP A 78 0.83 -21.12 -10.89
CA ASP A 78 0.51 -19.89 -11.63
C ASP A 78 0.20 -18.73 -10.69
N GLU A 79 -0.62 -18.95 -9.66
CA GLU A 79 -0.92 -17.92 -8.67
C GLU A 79 0.36 -17.48 -7.92
N MET A 80 1.24 -18.42 -7.57
CA MET A 80 2.52 -18.10 -6.94
C MET A 80 3.44 -17.29 -7.86
N SER A 81 3.45 -17.59 -9.16
CA SER A 81 4.18 -16.82 -10.17
C SER A 81 3.70 -15.37 -10.24
N ASP A 82 2.38 -15.16 -10.19
CA ASP A 82 1.77 -13.84 -10.19
C ASP A 82 2.13 -13.03 -8.93
N ILE A 83 2.12 -13.66 -7.74
CA ILE A 83 2.62 -12.99 -6.52
C ILE A 83 4.08 -12.61 -6.67
N GLN A 84 4.94 -13.51 -7.14
CA GLN A 84 6.37 -13.21 -7.28
C GLN A 84 6.61 -12.03 -8.22
N LYS A 85 5.84 -11.95 -9.31
CA LYS A 85 5.87 -10.82 -10.24
C LYS A 85 5.42 -9.52 -9.57
N ASN A 86 4.29 -9.53 -8.88
CA ASN A 86 3.75 -8.35 -8.18
C ASN A 86 4.70 -7.86 -7.08
N TYR A 87 5.27 -8.79 -6.31
CA TYR A 87 6.27 -8.49 -5.28
C TYR A 87 7.54 -7.85 -5.87
N ARG A 88 8.05 -8.36 -7.00
CA ARG A 88 9.21 -7.76 -7.69
C ARG A 88 8.91 -6.35 -8.19
N ILE A 89 7.71 -6.11 -8.72
CA ILE A 89 7.30 -4.78 -9.18
C ILE A 89 7.25 -3.81 -7.99
N LEU A 90 6.63 -4.22 -6.89
CA LEU A 90 6.55 -3.41 -5.66
C LEU A 90 7.94 -3.07 -5.13
N ASN A 91 8.83 -4.06 -5.00
CA ASN A 91 10.20 -3.84 -4.53
C ASN A 91 10.98 -2.85 -5.40
N LYS A 92 10.81 -2.92 -6.73
CA LYS A 92 11.44 -1.96 -7.64
C LYS A 92 10.93 -0.54 -7.44
N LYS A 93 9.62 -0.36 -7.20
CA LYS A 93 9.03 0.96 -6.91
C LYS A 93 9.56 1.52 -5.59
N ILE A 94 9.55 0.74 -4.52
CA ILE A 94 10.09 1.13 -3.21
C ILE A 94 11.55 1.57 -3.32
N LEU A 95 12.39 0.76 -3.98
CA LEU A 95 13.81 1.09 -4.16
C LEU A 95 14.05 2.37 -4.96
N LYS A 96 13.11 2.75 -5.82
CA LYS A 96 13.18 4.02 -6.54
C LYS A 96 12.79 5.18 -5.63
N GLU A 97 11.65 5.08 -4.93
CA GLU A 97 11.18 6.11 -3.99
C GLU A 97 12.17 6.38 -2.86
N VAL A 98 12.72 5.33 -2.23
CA VAL A 98 13.74 5.50 -1.18
C VAL A 98 14.97 6.22 -1.73
N ARG A 99 15.40 5.89 -2.95
CA ARG A 99 16.56 6.55 -3.58
C ARG A 99 16.27 8.02 -3.89
N ASP A 100 15.08 8.33 -4.39
CA ASP A 100 14.66 9.70 -4.68
C ASP A 100 14.55 10.52 -3.38
N LEU A 101 14.06 9.94 -2.29
CA LEU A 101 14.02 10.58 -0.96
C LEU A 101 15.42 10.82 -0.38
N VAL A 102 16.31 9.83 -0.43
CA VAL A 102 17.70 9.99 0.04
C VAL A 102 18.38 11.13 -0.71
N ARG A 103 18.21 11.19 -2.03
CA ARG A 103 18.78 12.27 -2.84
C ARG A 103 18.25 13.65 -2.45
N LYS A 104 16.94 13.78 -2.17
CA LYS A 104 16.33 15.04 -1.69
C LYS A 104 16.85 15.48 -0.31
N LEU A 105 17.36 14.55 0.50
CA LEU A 105 17.93 14.85 1.82
C LEU A 105 19.41 15.22 1.76
N GLU A 106 20.10 14.87 0.67
CA GLU A 106 21.51 15.22 0.41
C GLU A 106 21.69 16.58 -0.28
N GLU A 107 20.61 17.16 -0.81
CA GLU A 107 20.53 18.52 -1.39
C GLU A 107 20.15 19.57 -0.33
#